data_AF-X0WCN0-F1
#
_entry.id   AF-X0WCN0-F1
#
_cell.length_a   1.000
_cell.length_b   1.000
_cell.length_c   1.000
_cell.angle_alpha   90.00
_cell.angle_beta   90.00
_cell.angle_gamma   90.00
#
_symmetry.space_group_name_H-M   'P 1'
#
loop_
_entity.id
_entity.type
_entity.pdbx_description
1 polymer ?
#
loop_
_entity_poly.entity_id
_entity_poly.type
_entity_poly.pdbx_seq_one_letter_code
_entity_poly.pdbx_strand_id
1 'polypeptide(L)'
;MSVPKKIKWPLIAAGVAVFLLLIIMLVGGVGSNDDQNWQLMQSIGGEVTVIDRPGWYLKNFATVWTYPRSVQTHFSASVEEGGAKDASIRVTFNDGGVAKISTMIRFQTPIKLELRRKAHRDFSGSVKNMSNSIRAHLINCCKATAPLMSASENQSARKAEFTQLVHKQLSAGLFEMRKIEKQLKDRTDEKGNPITVFATEIVLDKKGKPIIAQISPLEEY
;
A
#
# COMPACT_ATOMS: atom_id res chain seq x y z
N MET A 1 79.85 6.52 8.57
CA MET A 1 79.28 5.59 7.57
C MET A 1 77.94 5.09 8.11
N SER A 2 76.84 5.76 7.77
CA SER A 2 75.51 5.42 8.29
C SER A 2 74.93 4.26 7.49
N VAL A 3 74.55 3.19 8.19
CA VAL A 3 73.90 2.03 7.59
C VAL A 3 72.49 2.43 7.16
N PRO A 4 72.10 2.30 5.88
CA PRO A 4 70.73 2.60 5.46
C PRO A 4 69.78 1.58 6.10
N LYS A 5 68.86 2.07 6.94
CA LYS A 5 67.78 1.27 7.55
C LYS A 5 66.98 0.61 6.41
N LYS A 6 67.11 -0.71 6.24
CA LYS A 6 66.26 -1.48 5.32
C LYS A 6 64.81 -1.33 5.75
N ILE A 7 64.01 -0.62 4.96
CA ILE A 7 62.57 -0.46 5.18
C ILE A 7 61.93 -1.84 5.17
N LYS A 8 61.25 -2.20 6.26
CA LYS A 8 60.58 -3.50 6.39
C LYS A 8 59.22 -3.47 5.68
N TRP A 9 59.25 -3.43 4.35
CA TRP A 9 58.07 -3.50 3.47
C TRP A 9 57.00 -4.54 3.86
N PRO A 10 57.33 -5.79 4.27
CA PRO A 10 56.30 -6.75 4.69
C PRO A 10 55.54 -6.34 5.96
N LEU A 11 56.18 -5.63 6.90
CA LEU A 11 55.52 -5.13 8.11
C LEU A 11 54.59 -3.95 7.80
N ILE A 12 54.98 -3.09 6.86
CA ILE A 12 54.14 -1.98 6.38
C ILE A 12 52.92 -2.54 5.63
N ALA A 13 53.13 -3.51 4.75
CA ALA A 13 52.03 -4.18 4.02
C ALA A 13 51.05 -4.88 4.97
N ALA A 14 51.54 -5.58 5.99
CA ALA A 14 50.70 -6.19 7.02
C ALA A 14 49.91 -5.14 7.83
N GLY A 15 50.54 -4.02 8.20
CA GLY A 15 49.88 -2.91 8.88
C GLY A 15 48.76 -2.28 8.05
N VAL A 16 49.00 -2.06 6.75
CA VAL A 16 48.00 -1.52 5.82
C VAL A 16 46.84 -2.50 5.63
N ALA A 17 47.11 -3.81 5.54
CA ALA A 17 46.07 -4.82 5.41
C ALA A 17 45.15 -4.87 6.63
N VAL A 18 45.70 -4.83 7.86
CA VAL A 18 44.91 -4.79 9.10
C VAL A 18 44.09 -3.51 9.20
N PHE A 19 44.67 -2.38 8.80
CA PHE A 19 43.98 -1.08 8.80
C PHE A 19 42.80 -1.06 7.82
N LEU A 20 42.97 -1.59 6.60
CA LEU A 20 41.89 -1.74 5.62
C LEU A 20 40.79 -2.68 6.13
N LEU A 21 41.16 -3.77 6.80
CA LEU A 21 40.21 -4.72 7.38
C LEU A 21 39.37 -4.07 8.49
N LEU A 22 39.99 -3.24 9.34
CA LEU A 22 39.29 -2.46 10.37
C LEU A 22 38.34 -1.42 9.75
N ILE A 23 38.74 -0.73 8.68
CA ILE A 23 37.87 0.20 7.96
C ILE A 23 36.67 -0.54 7.36
N ILE A 24 36.89 -1.71 6.75
CA ILE A 24 35.81 -2.52 6.17
C ILE A 24 34.84 -2.98 7.27
N MET A 25 35.35 -3.38 8.45
CA MET A 25 34.49 -3.72 9.60
C MET A 25 33.72 -2.52 10.13
N LEU A 26 34.33 -1.33 10.18
CA LEU A 26 33.68 -0.10 10.61
C LEU A 26 32.58 0.35 9.63
N VAL A 27 32.86 0.31 8.32
CA VAL A 27 31.92 0.72 7.28
C VAL A 27 30.77 -0.29 7.13
N GLY A 28 31.05 -1.60 7.25
CA GLY A 28 30.02 -2.65 7.20
C GLY A 28 29.19 -2.77 8.48
N GLY A 29 29.74 -2.31 9.61
CA GLY A 29 29.13 -2.43 10.94
C GLY A 29 28.15 -1.31 11.29
N VAL A 30 28.15 -0.18 10.57
CA VAL A 30 27.35 1.00 10.89
C VAL A 30 26.24 1.21 9.85
N GLY A 31 25.02 1.44 10.32
CA GLY A 31 23.86 1.83 9.51
C GLY A 31 23.37 3.23 9.87
N SER A 32 22.61 3.85 8.97
CA SER A 32 21.90 5.10 9.22
C SER A 32 20.42 4.97 8.87
N ASN A 33 19.58 5.65 9.65
CA ASN A 33 18.16 5.82 9.36
C ASN A 33 17.82 7.31 9.21
N ASP A 34 17.03 7.63 8.20
CA ASP A 34 16.49 8.97 7.99
C ASP A 34 15.13 9.11 8.67
N ASP A 35 14.73 10.33 9.04
CA ASP A 35 13.47 10.58 9.75
C ASP A 35 12.22 10.20 8.92
N GLN A 36 12.31 10.32 7.60
CA GLN A 36 11.26 9.91 6.66
C GLN A 36 11.01 8.39 6.64
N ASN A 37 11.90 7.60 7.24
CA ASN A 37 11.89 6.15 7.20
C ASN A 37 11.85 5.54 8.61
N TRP A 38 11.41 4.30 8.66
CA TRP A 38 11.74 3.39 9.75
C TRP A 38 12.39 2.15 9.16
N GLN A 39 13.20 1.48 9.98
CA GLN A 39 13.95 0.31 9.55
C GLN A 39 13.64 -0.88 10.43
N LEU A 40 13.67 -2.06 9.83
CA LEU A 40 13.64 -3.34 10.54
C LEU A 40 15.00 -3.99 10.36
N MET A 41 15.62 -4.34 11.47
CA MET A 41 16.95 -4.93 11.53
C MET A 41 16.83 -6.36 12.07
N GLN A 42 17.34 -7.35 11.33
CA GLN A 42 17.43 -8.73 11.77
C GLN A 42 18.90 -9.12 11.94
N SER A 43 19.30 -9.41 13.17
CA SER A 43 20.65 -9.87 13.49
C SER A 43 20.91 -11.27 12.92
N ILE A 44 22.18 -11.65 12.81
CA ILE A 44 22.57 -13.02 12.40
C ILE A 44 21.97 -14.07 13.34
N GLY A 45 21.79 -13.74 14.62
CA GLY A 45 21.14 -14.60 15.61
C GLY A 45 19.61 -14.68 15.49
N GLY A 46 18.99 -13.98 14.53
CA GLY A 46 17.54 -14.00 14.29
C GLY A 46 16.74 -13.03 15.16
N GLU A 47 17.40 -12.20 15.99
CA GLU A 47 16.74 -11.15 16.76
C GLU A 47 16.29 -10.03 15.82
N VAL A 48 15.05 -9.59 15.96
CA VAL A 48 14.45 -8.55 15.12
C VAL A 48 14.19 -7.30 15.94
N THR A 49 14.79 -6.19 15.53
CA THR A 49 14.67 -4.88 16.18
C THR A 49 14.15 -3.85 15.19
N VAL A 50 13.22 -3.01 15.63
CA VAL A 50 12.70 -1.90 14.82
C VAL A 50 13.44 -0.62 15.21
N ILE A 51 14.07 0.02 14.22
CA ILE A 51 14.77 1.29 14.35
C ILE A 51 13.83 2.38 13.85
N ASP A 52 13.23 3.12 14.79
CA ASP A 52 12.30 4.22 14.49
C ASP A 52 12.97 5.60 14.51
N ARG A 53 14.09 5.74 15.23
CA ARG A 53 14.74 7.04 15.39
C ARG A 53 15.67 7.35 14.22
N PRO A 54 15.79 8.63 13.81
CA PRO A 54 16.81 9.04 12.86
C PRO A 54 18.20 8.99 13.51
N GLY A 55 19.22 8.73 12.70
CA GLY A 55 20.62 8.75 13.11
C GLY A 55 21.37 7.44 12.82
N TRP A 56 22.59 7.39 13.34
CA TRP A 56 23.52 6.28 13.15
C TRP A 56 23.30 5.20 14.22
N TYR A 57 23.37 3.94 13.82
CA TYR A 57 23.29 2.79 14.72
C TYR A 57 24.24 1.68 14.29
N LEU A 58 24.60 0.82 15.24
CA LEU A 58 25.45 -0.34 14.94
C LEU A 58 24.59 -1.46 14.35
N LYS A 59 24.79 -1.74 13.06
CA LYS A 59 24.12 -2.80 12.30
C LYS A 59 24.75 -4.17 12.55
N ASN A 60 26.05 -4.24 12.83
CA ASN A 60 26.78 -5.48 13.14
C ASN A 60 26.42 -6.66 12.20
N PHE A 61 26.54 -6.46 10.87
CA PHE A 61 26.20 -7.44 9.83
C PHE A 61 24.72 -7.89 9.79
N ALA A 62 23.81 -7.23 10.51
CA ALA A 62 22.38 -7.51 10.42
C ALA A 62 21.82 -7.21 9.02
N THR A 63 20.74 -7.87 8.63
CA THR A 63 19.98 -7.48 7.44
C THR A 63 19.04 -6.34 7.81
N VAL A 64 19.00 -5.28 7.00
CA VAL A 64 18.19 -4.09 7.26
C VAL A 64 17.21 -3.89 6.11
N TRP A 65 15.93 -3.75 6.44
CA TRP A 65 14.87 -3.36 5.52
C TRP A 65 14.39 -1.96 5.85
N THR A 66 14.31 -1.08 4.85
CA THR A 66 13.86 0.30 5.02
C THR A 66 12.45 0.46 4.50
N TYR A 67 11.61 1.12 5.29
CA TYR A 67 10.23 1.44 4.96
C TYR A 67 10.02 2.96 5.07
N PRO A 68 9.46 3.60 4.03
CA PRO A 68 9.06 5.00 4.14
C PRO A 68 7.84 5.12 5.06
N ARG A 69 7.78 6.17 5.87
CA ARG A 69 6.63 6.43 6.75
C ARG A 69 5.36 6.73 5.98
N SER A 70 5.49 7.30 4.79
CA SER A 70 4.39 7.68 3.90
C SER A 70 4.68 7.17 2.50
N VAL A 71 3.71 6.48 1.90
CA VAL A 71 3.76 5.99 0.54
C VAL A 71 2.67 6.69 -0.26
N GLN A 72 3.04 7.23 -1.41
CA GLN A 72 2.10 7.76 -2.39
C GLN A 72 2.17 6.88 -3.65
N THR A 73 1.01 6.53 -4.20
CA THR A 73 0.94 5.75 -5.43
C THR A 73 -0.20 6.27 -6.29
N HIS A 74 0.11 6.48 -7.57
CA HIS A 74 -0.84 6.91 -8.58
C HIS A 74 -1.31 5.74 -9.44
N PHE A 75 -2.61 5.67 -9.66
CA PHE A 75 -3.28 4.69 -10.50
C PHE A 75 -4.05 5.46 -11.58
N SER A 76 -3.34 5.95 -12.59
CA SER A 76 -3.93 6.75 -13.68
C SER A 76 -3.78 6.06 -15.03
N ALA A 77 -4.69 6.39 -15.95
CA ALA A 77 -4.54 6.09 -17.36
C ALA A 77 -3.58 7.08 -18.07
N SER A 78 -3.37 8.27 -17.49
CA SER A 78 -2.43 9.25 -18.03
C SER A 78 -0.99 8.82 -17.79
N VAL A 79 -0.15 8.97 -18.82
CA VAL A 79 1.30 8.72 -18.72
C VAL A 79 1.98 9.77 -17.84
N GLU A 80 1.43 10.99 -17.76
CA GLU A 80 1.99 12.10 -16.97
C GLU A 80 1.77 11.92 -15.47
N GLU A 81 0.60 11.40 -15.08
CA GLU A 81 0.26 11.19 -13.67
C GLU A 81 0.56 9.77 -13.18
N GLY A 82 0.58 8.80 -14.11
CA GLY A 82 0.76 7.38 -13.84
C GLY A 82 2.13 6.88 -14.27
N GLY A 83 2.15 5.82 -15.07
CA GLY A 83 3.36 5.28 -15.66
C GLY A 83 3.13 4.92 -17.12
N ALA A 84 4.13 4.30 -17.75
CA ALA A 84 4.05 3.88 -19.16
C ALA A 84 2.92 2.87 -19.47
N LYS A 85 2.27 2.31 -18.45
CA LYS A 85 1.14 1.38 -18.58
C LYS A 85 -0.10 1.96 -17.89
N ASP A 86 -1.25 1.79 -18.53
CA ASP A 86 -2.55 2.16 -17.98
C ASP A 86 -2.79 1.43 -16.65
N ALA A 87 -2.80 2.20 -15.56
CA ALA A 87 -3.01 1.72 -14.21
C ALA A 87 -4.42 2.03 -13.69
N SER A 88 -5.30 2.56 -14.54
CA SER A 88 -6.66 2.93 -14.16
C SER A 88 -7.49 1.71 -13.74
N ILE A 89 -8.45 1.97 -12.86
CA ILE A 89 -9.35 0.94 -12.35
C ILE A 89 -10.57 0.87 -13.25
N ARG A 90 -10.72 -0.25 -13.96
CA ARG A 90 -11.93 -0.51 -14.75
C ARG A 90 -13.07 -0.94 -13.84
N VAL A 91 -14.18 -0.22 -13.90
CA VAL A 91 -15.43 -0.53 -13.20
C VAL A 91 -16.59 -0.66 -14.18
N THR A 92 -17.61 -1.41 -13.76
CA THR A 92 -18.86 -1.61 -14.49
C THR A 92 -20.03 -1.19 -13.59
N PHE A 93 -20.88 -0.32 -14.11
CA PHE A 93 -22.08 0.19 -13.44
C PHE A 93 -23.27 -0.75 -13.64
N ASN A 94 -24.38 -0.50 -12.93
CA ASN A 94 -25.55 -1.38 -12.98
C ASN A 94 -26.27 -1.38 -14.34
N ASP A 95 -26.11 -0.33 -15.13
CA ASP A 95 -26.64 -0.15 -16.49
C ASP A 95 -25.73 -0.77 -17.56
N GLY A 96 -24.65 -1.46 -17.15
CA GLY A 96 -23.65 -2.02 -18.05
C GLY A 96 -22.63 -1.00 -18.55
N GLY A 97 -22.75 0.27 -18.15
CA GLY A 97 -21.76 1.30 -18.47
C GLY A 97 -20.39 0.95 -17.90
N VAL A 98 -19.33 1.22 -18.64
CA VAL A 98 -17.95 0.95 -18.22
C VAL A 98 -17.21 2.27 -18.06
N ALA A 99 -16.46 2.41 -16.96
CA ALA A 99 -15.55 3.55 -16.77
C ALA A 99 -14.16 3.09 -16.34
N LYS A 100 -13.18 3.94 -16.62
CA LYS A 100 -11.82 3.87 -16.10
C LYS A 100 -11.64 4.98 -15.07
N ILE A 101 -11.30 4.60 -13.85
CA ILE A 101 -11.10 5.53 -12.74
C ILE A 101 -9.60 5.72 -12.54
N SER A 102 -9.15 6.96 -12.71
CA SER A 102 -7.81 7.39 -12.28
C SER A 102 -7.88 7.89 -10.84
N THR A 103 -6.93 7.46 -10.00
CA THR A 103 -6.90 7.87 -8.59
C THR A 103 -5.49 7.86 -8.01
N MET A 104 -5.26 8.68 -6.99
CA MET A 104 -4.04 8.70 -6.19
C MET A 104 -4.38 8.26 -4.78
N ILE A 105 -3.61 7.31 -4.26
CA ILE A 105 -3.66 6.96 -2.84
C ILE A 105 -2.40 7.43 -2.13
N ARG A 106 -2.58 7.92 -0.92
CA ARG A 106 -1.51 8.15 0.04
C ARG A 106 -1.87 7.40 1.32
N PHE A 107 -0.97 6.56 1.79
CA PHE A 107 -1.14 5.83 3.04
C PHE A 107 0.14 5.92 3.87
N GLN A 108 -0.03 5.82 5.18
CA GLN A 108 1.09 5.77 6.11
C GLN A 108 1.37 4.32 6.47
N THR A 109 2.65 3.95 6.57
CA THR A 109 3.03 2.65 7.12
C THR A 109 2.76 2.60 8.63
N PRO A 110 2.66 1.41 9.23
CA PRO A 110 2.33 1.25 10.64
C PRO A 110 3.16 2.10 11.58
N ILE A 111 2.52 2.76 12.56
CA ILE A 111 3.19 3.61 13.55
C ILE A 111 3.66 2.78 14.75
N LYS A 112 2.87 1.79 15.18
CA LYS A 112 3.18 0.96 16.35
C LYS A 112 4.24 -0.09 16.02
N LEU A 113 5.16 -0.31 16.96
CA LEU A 113 6.30 -1.23 16.80
C LEU A 113 5.87 -2.66 16.45
N GLU A 114 4.84 -3.17 17.14
CA GLU A 114 4.31 -4.53 16.91
C GLU A 114 3.71 -4.69 15.51
N LEU A 115 2.98 -3.67 15.04
CA LEU A 115 2.33 -3.69 13.73
C LEU A 115 3.34 -3.60 12.60
N ARG A 116 4.46 -2.89 12.79
CA ARG A 116 5.57 -2.86 11.83
C ARG A 116 6.20 -4.23 11.62
N ARG A 117 6.41 -4.98 12.70
CA ARG A 117 6.94 -6.36 12.61
C ARG A 117 5.92 -7.29 11.97
N LYS A 118 4.63 -7.14 12.28
CA LYS A 118 3.55 -7.90 11.64
C LYS A 118 3.53 -7.63 10.13
N ALA A 119 3.46 -6.37 9.73
CA ALA A 119 3.47 -5.96 8.33
C ALA A 119 4.71 -6.45 7.57
N HIS A 120 5.89 -6.41 8.19
CA HIS A 120 7.11 -6.97 7.59
C HIS A 120 6.98 -8.45 7.26
N ARG A 121 6.42 -9.26 8.17
CA ARG A 121 6.22 -10.70 7.96
C ARG A 121 5.19 -10.96 6.86
N ASP A 122 4.07 -10.25 6.91
CA ASP A 122 2.93 -10.53 6.03
C ASP A 122 3.18 -10.05 4.59
N PHE A 123 4.00 -9.01 4.40
CA PHE A 123 4.37 -8.49 3.07
C PHE A 123 5.76 -8.93 2.58
N SER A 124 6.36 -9.93 3.22
CA SER A 124 7.69 -10.46 2.89
C SER A 124 8.77 -9.38 2.78
N GLY A 125 8.69 -8.39 3.65
CA GLY A 125 9.64 -7.30 3.74
C GLY A 125 9.65 -6.31 2.56
N SER A 126 8.55 -6.21 1.80
CA SER A 126 8.48 -5.39 0.59
C SER A 126 7.38 -4.34 0.64
N VAL A 127 7.78 -3.06 0.51
CA VAL A 127 6.84 -1.93 0.38
C VAL A 127 5.95 -2.10 -0.85
N LYS A 128 6.48 -2.68 -1.93
CA LYS A 128 5.71 -2.94 -3.16
C LYS A 128 4.56 -3.92 -2.92
N ASN A 129 4.77 -4.95 -2.11
CA ASN A 129 3.73 -5.92 -1.78
C ASN A 129 2.62 -5.27 -0.95
N MET A 130 2.98 -4.38 -0.02
CA MET A 130 2.03 -3.58 0.75
C MET A 130 1.19 -2.68 -0.17
N SER A 131 1.83 -1.90 -1.05
CA SER A 131 1.13 -1.08 -2.04
C SER A 131 0.22 -1.89 -2.97
N ASN A 132 0.65 -3.09 -3.38
CA ASN A 132 -0.15 -3.98 -4.21
C ASN A 132 -1.38 -4.51 -3.47
N SER A 133 -1.26 -4.84 -2.18
CA SER A 133 -2.40 -5.28 -1.36
C SER A 133 -3.44 -4.17 -1.22
N ILE A 134 -3.00 -2.94 -0.90
CA ILE A 134 -3.89 -1.78 -0.81
C ILE A 134 -4.53 -1.48 -2.17
N ARG A 135 -3.77 -1.59 -3.27
CA ARG A 135 -4.31 -1.46 -4.64
C ARG A 135 -5.40 -2.49 -4.91
N ALA A 136 -5.17 -3.76 -4.58
CA ALA A 136 -6.15 -4.82 -4.79
C ALA A 136 -7.43 -4.55 -3.99
N HIS A 137 -7.29 -4.11 -2.74
CA HIS A 137 -8.43 -3.73 -1.91
C HIS A 137 -9.19 -2.53 -2.47
N LEU A 138 -8.50 -1.48 -2.93
CA LEU A 138 -9.10 -0.33 -3.61
C LEU A 138 -9.88 -0.74 -4.87
N ILE A 139 -9.30 -1.63 -5.70
CA ILE A 139 -9.98 -2.15 -6.89
C ILE A 139 -11.29 -2.85 -6.50
N ASN A 140 -11.27 -3.66 -5.44
CA ASN A 140 -12.46 -4.34 -4.94
C ASN A 140 -13.51 -3.34 -4.43
N CYS A 141 -13.10 -2.30 -3.70
CA CYS A 141 -13.99 -1.23 -3.22
C CYS A 141 -14.66 -0.49 -4.39
N CYS A 142 -13.89 -0.13 -5.42
CA CYS A 142 -14.42 0.51 -6.64
C CYS A 142 -15.40 -0.40 -7.38
N LYS A 143 -15.06 -1.69 -7.53
CA LYS A 143 -15.92 -2.68 -8.21
C LYS A 143 -17.19 -3.03 -7.43
N ALA A 144 -17.15 -2.97 -6.10
CA ALA A 144 -18.32 -3.19 -5.26
C ALA A 144 -19.24 -1.95 -5.24
N THR A 145 -18.67 -0.76 -5.34
CA THR A 145 -19.43 0.50 -5.32
C THR A 145 -20.08 0.83 -6.67
N ALA A 146 -19.44 0.48 -7.80
CA ALA A 146 -19.95 0.85 -9.12
C ALA A 146 -21.36 0.30 -9.45
N PRO A 147 -21.74 -0.93 -9.07
CA PRO A 147 -23.10 -1.45 -9.27
C PRO A 147 -24.19 -0.79 -8.39
N LEU A 148 -23.86 0.15 -7.50
CA LEU A 148 -24.83 0.87 -6.67
C LEU A 148 -25.51 2.03 -7.41
N MET A 149 -25.05 2.37 -8.61
CA MET A 149 -25.55 3.47 -9.43
C MET A 149 -25.37 3.19 -10.92
N SER A 150 -26.07 3.93 -11.77
CA SER A 150 -25.87 3.90 -13.21
C SER A 150 -24.71 4.78 -13.65
N ALA A 151 -24.13 4.53 -14.83
CA ALA A 151 -23.06 5.36 -15.36
C ALA A 151 -23.54 6.80 -15.56
N SER A 152 -24.77 6.98 -16.03
CA SER A 152 -25.40 8.29 -16.23
C SER A 152 -25.63 9.04 -14.91
N GLU A 153 -26.12 8.36 -13.86
CA GLU A 153 -26.27 8.95 -12.52
C GLU A 153 -24.93 9.35 -11.92
N ASN A 154 -23.91 8.50 -12.06
CA ASN A 154 -22.56 8.80 -11.58
C ASN A 154 -21.99 10.04 -12.27
N GLN A 155 -22.17 10.19 -13.58
CA GLN A 155 -21.68 11.36 -14.32
C GLN A 155 -22.46 12.64 -14.00
N SER A 156 -23.78 12.55 -13.83
CA SER A 156 -24.65 13.73 -13.67
C SER A 156 -24.68 14.31 -12.26
N ALA A 157 -24.76 13.47 -11.22
CA ALA A 157 -25.03 13.95 -9.86
C ALA A 157 -24.31 13.18 -8.75
N ARG A 158 -23.95 11.90 -8.97
CA ARG A 158 -23.52 10.99 -7.90
C ARG A 158 -22.00 10.73 -7.84
N LYS A 159 -21.18 11.45 -8.62
CA LYS A 159 -19.71 11.31 -8.61
C LYS A 159 -19.08 11.51 -7.23
N ALA A 160 -19.59 12.50 -6.50
CA ALA A 160 -19.13 12.79 -5.14
C ALA A 160 -19.50 11.66 -4.17
N GLU A 161 -20.73 11.16 -4.26
CA GLU A 161 -21.22 10.04 -3.46
C GLU A 161 -20.43 8.76 -3.73
N PHE A 162 -20.17 8.44 -5.01
CA PHE A 162 -19.32 7.33 -5.41
C PHE A 162 -17.94 7.40 -4.73
N THR A 163 -17.30 8.56 -4.80
CA THR A 163 -15.97 8.78 -4.23
C THR A 163 -15.98 8.62 -2.70
N GLN A 164 -17.02 9.15 -2.04
CA GLN A 164 -17.18 9.01 -0.59
C GLN A 164 -17.43 7.56 -0.16
N LEU A 165 -18.22 6.80 -0.92
CA LEU A 165 -18.48 5.39 -0.63
C LEU A 165 -17.24 4.53 -0.82
N VAL A 166 -16.47 4.77 -1.89
CA VAL A 166 -15.17 4.12 -2.08
C VAL A 166 -14.22 4.45 -0.93
N HIS A 167 -14.15 5.72 -0.50
CA HIS A 167 -13.29 6.12 0.63
C HIS A 167 -13.72 5.42 1.93
N LYS A 168 -15.02 5.33 2.20
CA LYS A 168 -15.55 4.64 3.39
C LYS A 168 -15.18 3.15 3.38
N GLN A 169 -15.34 2.48 2.24
CA GLN A 169 -14.95 1.07 2.09
C GLN A 169 -13.44 0.87 2.18
N LEU A 170 -12.65 1.77 1.59
CA LEU A 170 -11.20 1.70 1.69
C LEU A 170 -10.72 1.85 3.14
N SER A 171 -11.37 2.70 3.93
CA SER A 171 -10.97 2.99 5.31
C SER A 171 -11.45 1.93 6.30
N ALA A 172 -12.72 1.52 6.21
CA ALA A 172 -13.35 0.61 7.18
C ALA A 172 -13.34 -0.87 6.74
N GLY A 173 -13.06 -1.15 5.47
CA GLY A 173 -13.15 -2.49 4.88
C GLY A 173 -14.29 -2.61 3.86
N LEU A 174 -14.21 -3.67 3.05
CA LEU A 174 -15.14 -3.92 1.96
C LEU A 174 -16.52 -4.27 2.53
N PHE A 175 -17.56 -3.58 2.09
CA PHE A 175 -18.92 -3.87 2.56
C PHE A 175 -19.52 -5.07 1.85
N GLU A 176 -20.34 -5.84 2.57
CA GLU A 176 -21.14 -6.93 1.99
C GLU A 176 -22.26 -6.32 1.14
N MET A 177 -22.37 -6.79 -0.10
CA MET A 177 -23.33 -6.30 -1.09
C MET A 177 -24.32 -7.39 -1.44
N ARG A 178 -25.62 -7.06 -1.54
CA ARG A 178 -26.67 -7.97 -2.00
C ARG A 178 -27.33 -7.43 -3.26
N LYS A 179 -27.58 -8.31 -4.23
CA LYS A 179 -28.41 -7.98 -5.40
C LYS A 179 -29.88 -8.05 -5.01
N ILE A 180 -30.61 -6.98 -5.26
CA ILE A 180 -32.05 -6.89 -5.05
C ILE A 180 -32.68 -6.55 -6.40
N GLU A 181 -33.70 -7.29 -6.79
CA GLU A 181 -34.52 -6.96 -7.95
C GLU A 181 -35.44 -5.79 -7.57
N LYS A 182 -35.21 -4.63 -8.19
CA LYS A 182 -36.12 -3.49 -8.10
C LYS A 182 -36.93 -3.40 -9.38
N GLN A 183 -38.24 -3.54 -9.25
CA GLN A 183 -39.15 -3.24 -10.35
C GLN A 183 -39.28 -1.72 -10.44
N LEU A 184 -38.73 -1.13 -11.49
CA LEU A 184 -38.96 0.27 -11.83
C LEU A 184 -40.18 0.34 -12.76
N LYS A 185 -41.15 1.20 -12.43
CA LYS A 185 -42.26 1.51 -13.34
C LYS A 185 -41.74 2.43 -14.43
N ASP A 186 -41.86 1.98 -15.68
CA ASP A 186 -41.50 2.76 -16.86
C ASP A 186 -42.37 4.03 -16.93
N ARG A 187 -41.74 5.17 -17.23
CA ARG A 187 -42.39 6.48 -17.36
C ARG A 187 -42.66 6.85 -18.82
N THR A 188 -42.35 5.97 -19.76
CA THR A 188 -42.34 6.25 -21.21
C THR A 188 -43.26 5.34 -22.04
N ASP A 189 -43.95 4.36 -21.43
CA ASP A 189 -44.79 3.41 -22.15
C ASP A 189 -46.21 3.38 -21.56
N GLU A 190 -47.22 3.68 -22.37
CA GLU A 190 -48.66 3.70 -22.00
C GLU A 190 -49.19 2.31 -21.56
N LYS A 191 -48.34 1.27 -21.55
CA LYS A 191 -48.68 -0.12 -21.18
C LYS A 191 -47.97 -0.66 -19.93
N GLY A 192 -47.21 0.14 -19.19
CA GLY A 192 -46.90 -0.12 -17.78
C GLY A 192 -46.31 -1.50 -17.41
N ASN A 193 -45.56 -2.14 -18.32
CA ASN A 193 -44.90 -3.41 -18.00
C ASN A 193 -43.69 -3.13 -17.07
N PRO A 194 -43.59 -3.79 -15.90
CA PRO A 194 -42.52 -3.54 -14.96
C PRO A 194 -41.18 -4.01 -15.54
N ILE A 195 -40.20 -3.11 -15.60
CA ILE A 195 -38.82 -3.48 -15.95
C ILE A 195 -38.13 -3.87 -14.65
N THR A 196 -37.69 -5.13 -14.56
CA THR A 196 -36.87 -5.63 -13.46
C THR A 196 -35.45 -5.09 -13.63
N VAL A 197 -35.06 -4.15 -12.77
CA VAL A 197 -33.69 -3.63 -12.71
C VAL A 197 -33.00 -4.24 -11.50
N PHE A 198 -31.86 -4.90 -11.72
CA PHE A 198 -31.04 -5.43 -10.65
C PHE A 198 -30.30 -4.27 -9.97
N ALA A 199 -30.73 -3.88 -8.77
CA ALA A 199 -30.04 -2.90 -7.94
C ALA A 199 -29.15 -3.63 -6.93
N THR A 200 -27.90 -3.21 -6.79
CA THR A 200 -27.06 -3.70 -5.70
C THR A 200 -27.27 -2.79 -4.50
N GLU A 201 -27.47 -3.36 -3.31
CA GLU A 201 -27.57 -2.63 -2.06
C GLU A 201 -26.54 -3.14 -1.04
N ILE A 202 -26.08 -2.22 -0.17
CA ILE A 202 -25.17 -2.54 0.93
C ILE A 202 -25.98 -3.26 2.02
N VAL A 203 -25.50 -4.41 2.48
CA VAL A 203 -26.12 -5.13 3.60
C VAL A 203 -25.81 -4.38 4.90
N LEU A 204 -26.87 -3.96 5.59
CA LEU A 204 -26.79 -3.27 6.87
C LEU A 204 -27.09 -4.25 8.01
N ASP A 205 -26.31 -4.18 9.09
CA ASP A 205 -26.60 -4.85 10.37
C ASP A 205 -27.83 -4.20 11.05
N LYS A 206 -28.37 -4.84 12.08
CA LYS A 206 -29.52 -4.40 12.90
C LYS A 206 -29.37 -2.99 13.49
N LYS A 207 -28.15 -2.43 13.49
CA LYS A 207 -27.81 -1.07 13.93
C LYS A 207 -27.66 -0.06 12.78
N GLY A 208 -28.01 -0.44 11.55
CA GLY A 208 -27.88 0.41 10.36
C GLY A 208 -26.44 0.64 9.89
N LYS A 209 -25.49 -0.18 10.35
CA LYS A 209 -24.07 -0.11 9.92
C LYS A 209 -23.80 -1.14 8.81
N PRO A 210 -23.03 -0.81 7.77
CA PRO A 210 -22.61 -1.78 6.76
C PRO A 210 -21.89 -2.97 7.40
N ILE A 211 -22.23 -4.19 6.98
CA ILE A 211 -21.48 -5.39 7.35
C ILE A 211 -20.19 -5.41 6.55
N ILE A 212 -19.05 -5.58 7.22
CA ILE A 212 -17.73 -5.63 6.58
C ILE A 212 -17.46 -7.09 6.18
N ALA A 213 -17.38 -7.35 4.88
CA ALA A 213 -17.04 -8.65 4.31
C ALA A 213 -15.53 -8.93 4.34
N GLN A 214 -14.70 -7.89 4.20
CA GLN A 214 -13.25 -7.99 4.25
C GLN A 214 -12.66 -6.79 4.99
N ILE A 215 -11.88 -7.02 6.05
CA ILE A 215 -11.19 -5.97 6.82
C ILE A 215 -10.22 -5.21 5.90
N SER A 216 -10.12 -3.89 6.09
CA SER A 216 -9.18 -3.08 5.33
C SER A 216 -7.73 -3.41 5.73
N PRO A 217 -6.81 -3.58 4.77
CA PRO A 217 -5.38 -3.65 5.05
C PRO A 217 -4.85 -2.39 5.77
N LEU A 218 -5.58 -1.26 5.75
CA LEU A 218 -5.20 -0.05 6.46
C LEU A 218 -5.56 -0.08 7.96
N GLU A 219 -6.53 -0.90 8.35
CA GLU A 219 -6.93 -1.05 9.75
C GLU A 219 -6.19 -2.22 10.41
N GLU A 220 -5.77 -3.20 9.61
CA GLU A 220 -5.03 -4.37 10.09
C GLU A 220 -3.60 -4.06 10.55
N TYR A 221 -2.98 -2.99 10.03
CA TYR A 221 -1.57 -2.64 10.25
C TYR A 221 -1.36 -1.16 10.59
#